data_AF-A0AAV5YF74-F1
#
_entry.id   AF-A0AAV5YF74-F1
#
_cell.length_a   1.000
_cell.length_b   1.000
_cell.length_c   1.000
_cell.angle_alpha   90.00
_cell.angle_beta   90.00
_cell.angle_gamma   90.00
#
_symmetry.space_group_name_H-M   'P 1'
#
loop_
_entity.id
_entity.type
_entity.pdbx_description
1 polymer ?
#
loop_
_entity_poly.entity_id
_entity_poly.type
_entity_poly.pdbx_seq_one_letter_code
_entity_poly.pdbx_strand_id
1 'polypeptide(L)'
;MWDCAQHADAWGRRLPELRSLAQQSEPANDAVVAVMALVQSTEGPAQTIERVTSIYRVLKPHLATVYERHLAVANPVYEPPTRRILERCLGEERRHAAAGQRVLDRLVAGDPARAERARAWEARLLQALATARGITGDVEAPLIVPPAVEPDPELIARDLVPPPPSFDPARALGDLAAPLHAHGRALVAGDVAALRADVASQAPREVAALYGGLPGPFARIAVVGCARIGAQRMVKLRLDGAQGPVILQERWVPSDAGWRVAAVEATRAEPGV
;
A
#
# COMPACT_ATOMS: atom_id res chain seq x y z
N MET A 1 11.76 -6.53 5.26
CA MET A 1 12.22 -5.69 6.39
C MET A 1 13.24 -6.43 7.24
N TRP A 2 12.97 -7.66 7.70
CA TRP A 2 13.94 -8.47 8.45
C TRP A 2 15.27 -8.67 7.69
N ASP A 3 15.22 -9.11 6.43
CA ASP A 3 16.40 -9.26 5.56
C ASP A 3 17.29 -7.99 5.50
N CYS A 4 16.69 -6.80 5.36
CA CYS A 4 17.43 -5.54 5.33
C CYS A 4 18.13 -5.23 6.67
N ALA A 5 17.51 -5.59 7.80
CA ALA A 5 18.16 -5.47 9.11
C ALA A 5 19.34 -6.46 9.22
N GLN A 6 19.16 -7.69 8.74
CA GLN A 6 20.24 -8.68 8.69
C GLN A 6 21.39 -8.24 7.77
N HIS A 7 21.09 -7.55 6.66
CA HIS A 7 22.10 -6.95 5.78
C HIS A 7 22.90 -5.88 6.53
N ALA A 8 22.21 -4.94 7.18
CA ALA A 8 22.84 -3.88 7.96
C ALA A 8 23.74 -4.46 9.07
N ASP A 9 23.29 -5.48 9.80
CA ASP A 9 24.08 -6.16 10.82
C ASP A 9 25.29 -6.92 10.27
N ALA A 10 25.17 -7.51 9.08
CA ALA A 10 26.29 -8.16 8.41
C ALA A 10 27.36 -7.12 8.04
N TRP A 11 26.96 -5.99 7.46
CA TRP A 11 27.87 -4.90 7.12
C TRP A 11 28.47 -4.23 8.35
N GLY A 12 27.67 -3.97 9.38
CA GLY A 12 28.13 -3.37 10.63
C GLY A 12 29.19 -4.21 11.34
N ARG A 13 29.12 -5.54 11.24
CA ARG A 13 30.18 -6.45 11.74
C ARG A 13 31.39 -6.49 10.81
N ARG A 14 31.20 -6.39 9.50
CA ARG A 14 32.30 -6.45 8.52
C ARG A 14 33.15 -5.19 8.49
N LEU A 15 32.58 -4.01 8.71
CA LEU A 15 33.27 -2.73 8.62
C LEU A 15 34.51 -2.61 9.56
N PRO A 16 34.44 -2.99 10.84
CA PRO A 16 35.61 -3.01 11.73
C PRO A 16 36.72 -3.95 11.28
N GLU A 17 36.36 -5.11 10.70
CA GLU A 17 37.34 -6.05 10.15
C GLU A 17 38.12 -5.43 8.97
N LEU A 18 37.49 -4.47 8.28
CA LEU A 18 38.07 -3.65 7.22
C LEU A 18 38.69 -2.33 7.74
N ARG A 19 38.84 -2.18 9.07
CA ARG A 19 39.36 -0.98 9.74
C ARG A 19 38.53 0.29 9.52
N SER A 20 37.22 0.13 9.31
CA SER A 20 36.22 1.20 9.31
C SER A 20 35.39 1.20 10.60
N LEU A 21 34.63 2.26 10.84
CA LEU A 21 33.77 2.37 12.03
C LEU A 21 32.55 1.41 11.92
N ALA A 22 32.26 0.71 13.01
CA ALA A 22 31.10 -0.18 13.09
C ALA A 22 29.80 0.61 13.02
N GLN A 23 28.82 0.11 12.24
CA GLN A 23 27.44 0.63 12.23
C GLN A 23 27.35 2.16 11.95
N GLN A 24 28.34 2.73 11.26
CA GLN A 24 28.32 4.12 10.83
C GLN A 24 28.30 4.15 9.30
N SER A 25 27.41 4.98 8.77
CA SER A 25 27.25 5.21 7.33
C SER A 25 27.26 6.71 7.10
N GLU A 26 28.01 7.15 6.09
CA GLU A 26 27.99 8.54 5.62
C GLU A 26 27.43 8.57 4.19
N PRO A 27 26.64 9.59 3.82
CA PRO A 27 26.20 9.75 2.45
C PRO A 27 27.40 10.04 1.55
N ALA A 28 27.43 9.49 0.34
CA ALA A 28 28.53 9.72 -0.58
C ALA A 28 28.66 11.18 -1.04
N ASN A 29 27.53 11.90 -1.08
CA ASN A 29 27.44 13.32 -1.40
C ASN A 29 26.06 13.89 -1.00
N ASP A 30 25.90 15.22 -1.05
CA ASP A 30 24.63 15.90 -0.73
C ASP A 30 23.46 15.47 -1.64
N ALA A 31 23.75 15.07 -2.88
CA ALA A 31 22.71 14.58 -3.79
C ALA A 31 22.16 13.21 -3.35
N VAL A 32 22.96 12.35 -2.71
CA VAL A 32 22.47 11.12 -2.06
C VAL A 32 21.51 11.46 -0.92
N VAL A 33 21.80 12.48 -0.11
CA VAL A 33 20.89 12.96 0.93
C VAL A 33 19.56 13.41 0.31
N ALA A 34 19.61 14.15 -0.79
CA ALA A 34 18.41 14.59 -1.52
C ALA A 34 17.60 13.41 -2.08
N VAL A 35 18.25 12.35 -2.58
CA VAL A 35 17.57 11.11 -3.01
C VAL A 35 16.83 10.47 -1.84
N MET A 36 17.48 10.33 -0.69
CA MET A 36 16.86 9.72 0.50
C MET A 36 15.70 10.56 1.03
N ALA A 37 15.83 11.88 1.04
CA ALA A 37 14.73 12.79 1.39
C ALA A 37 13.55 12.65 0.41
N LEU A 38 13.82 12.50 -0.89
CA LEU A 38 12.77 12.28 -1.89
C LEU A 38 12.03 10.96 -1.65
N VAL A 39 12.75 9.88 -1.32
CA VAL A 39 12.15 8.58 -0.98
C VAL A 39 11.29 8.66 0.29
N GLN A 40 11.72 9.42 1.29
CA GLN A 40 10.99 9.63 2.55
C GLN A 40 9.81 10.60 2.41
N SER A 41 9.75 11.41 1.35
CA SER A 41 8.65 12.36 1.14
C SER A 41 7.30 11.70 0.81
N THR A 42 7.26 10.38 0.65
CA THR A 42 6.08 9.61 0.24
C THR A 42 5.59 8.66 1.33
N GLU A 43 5.10 9.23 2.44
CA GLU A 43 4.60 8.48 3.59
C GLU A 43 3.09 8.64 3.83
N GLY A 44 2.43 9.52 3.07
CA GLY A 44 0.99 9.75 3.17
C GLY A 44 0.14 8.53 2.74
N PRO A 45 -1.09 8.39 3.26
CA PRO A 45 -1.96 7.25 2.93
C PRO A 45 -2.24 7.09 1.42
N ALA A 46 -2.27 8.19 0.66
CA ALA A 46 -2.51 8.21 -0.77
C ALA A 46 -1.26 7.94 -1.64
N GLN A 47 -0.08 7.82 -1.01
CA GLN A 47 1.23 7.76 -1.68
C GLN A 47 1.84 6.35 -1.71
N THR A 48 1.01 5.32 -1.53
CA THR A 48 1.48 3.92 -1.53
C THR A 48 2.16 3.53 -2.84
N ILE A 49 1.68 4.04 -3.98
CA ILE A 49 2.26 3.75 -5.30
C ILE A 49 3.67 4.30 -5.40
N GLU A 50 3.86 5.55 -5.00
CA GLU A 50 5.14 6.23 -5.01
C GLU A 50 6.11 5.53 -4.05
N ARG A 51 5.68 5.18 -2.83
CA ARG A 51 6.50 4.45 -1.86
C ARG A 51 6.97 3.08 -2.38
N VAL A 52 6.06 2.28 -2.94
CA VAL A 52 6.40 0.96 -3.51
C VAL A 52 7.33 1.12 -4.71
N THR A 53 7.08 2.12 -5.56
CA THR A 53 7.94 2.44 -6.71
C THR A 53 9.34 2.82 -6.26
N SER A 54 9.47 3.70 -5.26
CA SER A 54 10.75 4.17 -4.72
C SER A 54 11.66 3.02 -4.32
N ILE A 55 11.11 2.08 -3.54
CA ILE A 55 11.90 0.97 -2.99
C ILE A 55 12.15 -0.10 -4.05
N TYR A 56 11.11 -0.57 -4.72
CA TYR A 56 11.17 -1.84 -5.46
C TYR A 56 11.48 -1.68 -6.94
N ARG A 57 11.27 -0.49 -7.53
CA ARG A 57 11.67 -0.20 -8.93
C ARG A 57 12.96 0.61 -9.04
N VAL A 58 13.35 1.33 -7.99
CA VAL A 58 14.53 2.19 -8.03
C VAL A 58 15.61 1.74 -7.05
N LEU A 59 15.39 1.88 -5.74
CA LEU A 59 16.47 1.69 -4.76
C LEU A 59 17.01 0.26 -4.71
N LYS A 60 16.15 -0.76 -4.57
CA LYS A 60 16.60 -2.15 -4.48
C LYS A 60 17.26 -2.65 -5.79
N PRO A 61 16.69 -2.38 -6.99
CA PRO A 61 17.37 -2.71 -8.24
C PRO A 61 18.72 -1.97 -8.41
N HIS A 62 18.81 -0.72 -7.95
CA HIS A 62 20.07 0.00 -7.96
C HIS A 62 21.10 -0.61 -6.99
N LEU A 63 20.70 -0.95 -5.76
CA LEU A 63 21.56 -1.65 -4.80
C LEU A 63 22.04 -3.00 -5.36
N ALA A 64 21.17 -3.76 -6.01
CA ALA A 64 21.55 -5.00 -6.69
C ALA A 64 22.62 -4.73 -7.77
N THR A 65 22.48 -3.65 -8.55
CA THR A 65 23.48 -3.26 -9.55
C THR A 65 24.83 -2.92 -8.90
N VAL A 66 24.82 -2.16 -7.81
CA VAL A 66 26.04 -1.80 -7.07
C VAL A 66 26.71 -3.04 -6.47
N TYR A 67 25.94 -3.92 -5.82
CA TYR A 67 26.47 -5.15 -5.22
C TYR A 67 27.05 -6.09 -6.26
N GLU A 68 26.40 -6.24 -7.42
CA GLU A 68 26.92 -7.06 -8.51
C GLU A 68 28.25 -6.51 -9.06
N ARG A 69 28.32 -5.19 -9.29
CA ARG A 69 29.56 -4.54 -9.73
C ARG A 69 30.69 -4.70 -8.72
N HIS A 70 30.38 -4.52 -7.44
CA HIS A 70 31.39 -4.67 -6.38
C HIS A 70 31.84 -6.13 -6.23
N LEU A 71 30.92 -7.09 -6.33
CA LEU A 71 31.23 -8.52 -6.30
C LEU A 71 32.15 -8.94 -7.46
N ALA A 72 31.99 -8.33 -8.63
CA ALA A 72 32.81 -8.61 -9.81
C ALA A 72 34.28 -8.21 -9.64
N VAL A 73 34.57 -7.18 -8.83
CA VAL A 73 35.94 -6.71 -8.58
C VAL A 73 36.53 -7.18 -7.25
N ALA A 74 35.70 -7.68 -6.32
CA ALA A 74 36.14 -8.19 -5.02
C ALA A 74 37.01 -9.44 -5.16
N ASN A 75 38.16 -9.46 -4.47
CA ASN A 75 39.16 -10.51 -4.64
C ASN A 75 38.69 -11.86 -4.04
N PRO A 76 38.59 -12.95 -4.83
CA PRO A 76 38.09 -14.22 -4.34
C PRO A 76 38.98 -14.91 -3.29
N VAL A 77 40.27 -14.58 -3.25
CA VAL A 77 41.24 -15.18 -2.32
C VAL A 77 41.31 -14.40 -1.01
N TYR A 78 41.34 -13.06 -1.10
CA TYR A 78 41.56 -12.21 0.08
C TYR A 78 40.27 -11.71 0.74
N GLU A 79 39.16 -11.66 0.01
CA GLU A 79 37.89 -11.14 0.50
C GLU A 79 36.71 -12.15 0.57
N PRO A 80 36.89 -13.45 0.86
CA PRO A 80 35.78 -14.39 0.96
C PRO A 80 34.61 -13.95 1.86
N PRO A 81 34.84 -13.33 3.05
CA PRO A 81 33.73 -12.86 3.88
C PRO A 81 32.90 -11.74 3.22
N THR A 82 33.56 -10.75 2.61
CA THR A 82 32.89 -9.65 1.90
C THR A 82 32.04 -10.20 0.75
N ARG A 83 32.60 -11.13 -0.04
CA ARG A 83 31.92 -11.74 -1.18
C ARG A 83 30.65 -12.49 -0.77
N ARG A 84 30.70 -13.28 0.30
CA ARG A 84 29.51 -14.00 0.81
C ARG A 84 28.40 -13.06 1.27
N ILE A 85 28.76 -11.93 1.90
CA ILE A 85 27.78 -10.91 2.29
C ILE A 85 27.14 -10.29 1.03
N LEU A 86 27.96 -9.91 0.04
CA LEU A 86 27.47 -9.35 -1.23
C LEU A 86 26.57 -10.32 -1.99
N GLU A 87 26.97 -11.58 -2.15
CA GLU A 87 26.20 -12.61 -2.83
C GLU A 87 24.82 -12.80 -2.18
N ARG A 88 24.79 -12.87 -0.85
CA ARG A 88 23.55 -12.92 -0.09
C ARG A 88 22.69 -11.67 -0.33
N CYS A 89 23.25 -10.48 -0.10
CA CYS A 89 22.51 -9.23 -0.26
C CYS A 89 21.96 -9.10 -1.69
N LEU A 90 22.77 -9.39 -2.71
CA LEU A 90 22.38 -9.34 -4.11
C LEU A 90 21.19 -10.25 -4.43
N GLY A 91 21.24 -11.50 -3.99
CA GLY A 91 20.15 -12.45 -4.21
C GLY A 91 18.85 -12.01 -3.53
N GLU A 92 18.93 -11.51 -2.30
CA GLU A 92 17.79 -11.02 -1.54
C GLU A 92 17.22 -9.71 -2.14
N GLU A 93 18.05 -8.75 -2.55
CA GLU A 93 17.59 -7.49 -3.16
C GLU A 93 16.87 -7.73 -4.49
N ARG A 94 17.39 -8.62 -5.34
CA ARG A 94 16.74 -9.01 -6.61
C ARG A 94 15.40 -9.68 -6.37
N ARG A 95 15.34 -10.63 -5.43
CA ARG A 95 14.10 -11.31 -5.04
C ARG A 95 13.06 -10.31 -4.51
N HIS A 96 13.45 -9.39 -3.63
CA HIS A 96 12.56 -8.36 -3.10
C HIS A 96 12.06 -7.42 -4.20
N ALA A 97 12.92 -6.99 -5.12
CA ALA A 97 12.53 -6.15 -6.25
C ALA A 97 11.48 -6.85 -7.13
N ALA A 98 11.69 -8.11 -7.46
CA ALA A 98 10.74 -8.91 -8.24
C ALA A 98 9.40 -9.11 -7.51
N ALA A 99 9.42 -9.35 -6.20
CA ALA A 99 8.20 -9.42 -5.38
C ALA A 99 7.46 -8.08 -5.35
N GLY A 100 8.18 -6.99 -5.11
CA GLY A 100 7.63 -5.63 -5.10
C GLY A 100 7.03 -5.22 -6.45
N GLN A 101 7.62 -5.64 -7.56
CA GLN A 101 7.06 -5.43 -8.90
C GLN A 101 5.68 -6.08 -9.02
N ARG A 102 5.52 -7.34 -8.59
CA ARG A 102 4.20 -8.02 -8.60
C ARG A 102 3.16 -7.29 -7.74
N VAL A 103 3.57 -6.68 -6.63
CA VAL A 103 2.67 -5.85 -5.80
C VAL A 103 2.28 -4.58 -6.54
N LEU A 104 3.23 -3.90 -7.17
CA LEU A 104 2.95 -2.68 -7.92
C LEU A 104 2.03 -2.95 -9.11
N ASP A 105 2.27 -4.02 -9.86
CA ASP A 105 1.43 -4.44 -10.99
C ASP A 105 -0.04 -4.57 -10.57
N ARG A 106 -0.29 -5.15 -9.38
CA ARG A 106 -1.65 -5.25 -8.82
C ARG A 106 -2.21 -3.89 -8.39
N LEU A 107 -1.40 -2.99 -7.84
CA LEU A 107 -1.85 -1.67 -7.40
C LEU A 107 -2.26 -0.75 -8.57
N VAL A 108 -1.60 -0.91 -9.71
CA VAL A 108 -1.85 -0.11 -10.93
C VAL A 108 -2.80 -0.81 -11.92
N ALA A 109 -3.10 -2.09 -11.72
CA ALA A 109 -3.98 -2.86 -12.59
C ALA A 109 -5.34 -2.18 -12.78
N GLY A 110 -5.74 -1.99 -14.04
CA GLY A 110 -7.04 -1.41 -14.39
C GLY A 110 -7.18 0.10 -14.21
N ASP A 111 -6.12 0.81 -13.81
CA ASP A 111 -6.14 2.27 -13.59
C ASP A 111 -4.95 2.95 -14.29
N PRO A 112 -5.14 3.52 -15.49
CA PRO A 112 -4.08 4.19 -16.24
C PRO A 112 -3.46 5.39 -15.50
N ALA A 113 -4.23 6.08 -14.65
CA ALA A 113 -3.73 7.23 -13.90
C ALA A 113 -2.75 6.78 -12.81
N ARG A 114 -3.02 5.65 -12.15
CA ARG A 114 -2.07 5.04 -11.20
C ARG A 114 -0.80 4.55 -11.87
N ALA A 115 -0.93 3.94 -13.05
CA ALA A 115 0.23 3.50 -13.83
C ALA A 115 1.12 4.68 -14.25
N GLU A 116 0.50 5.80 -14.65
CA GLU A 116 1.23 7.02 -14.99
C GLU A 116 1.91 7.65 -13.78
N ARG A 117 1.23 7.72 -12.63
CA ARG A 117 1.84 8.17 -11.36
C ARG A 117 3.09 7.38 -11.01
N ALA A 118 3.04 6.05 -11.12
CA ALA A 118 4.19 5.19 -10.87
C ALA A 118 5.36 5.50 -11.81
N ARG A 119 5.10 5.64 -13.12
CA ARG A 119 6.14 5.97 -14.13
C ARG A 119 6.75 7.35 -13.90
N ALA A 120 5.91 8.36 -13.67
CA ALA A 120 6.39 9.73 -13.42
C ALA A 120 7.26 9.80 -12.16
N TRP A 121 6.87 9.09 -11.10
CA TRP A 121 7.64 9.02 -9.87
C TRP A 121 8.97 8.29 -10.02
N GLU A 122 8.96 7.14 -10.71
CA GLU A 122 10.17 6.40 -11.05
C GLU A 122 11.16 7.28 -11.85
N ALA A 123 10.69 7.97 -12.88
CA ALA A 123 11.53 8.85 -13.69
C ALA A 123 12.17 9.98 -12.84
N ARG A 124 11.38 10.59 -11.95
CA ARG A 124 11.87 11.62 -11.03
C ARG A 124 12.97 11.08 -10.11
N LEU A 125 12.79 9.88 -9.55
CA LEU A 125 13.79 9.26 -8.68
C LEU A 125 15.04 8.83 -9.42
N LEU A 126 14.91 8.26 -10.62
CA LEU A 126 16.05 7.91 -11.47
C LEU A 126 16.85 9.14 -11.85
N GLN A 127 16.20 10.27 -12.12
CA GLN A 127 16.88 11.54 -12.38
C GLN A 127 17.65 12.03 -11.14
N ALA A 128 17.04 11.97 -9.96
CA ALA A 128 17.73 12.32 -8.72
C ALA A 128 18.93 11.41 -8.44
N LEU A 129 18.77 10.10 -8.68
CA LEU A 129 19.83 9.11 -8.53
C LEU A 129 20.96 9.32 -9.55
N ALA A 130 20.64 9.74 -10.77
CA ALA A 130 21.63 10.09 -11.79
C ALA A 130 22.46 11.30 -11.38
N THR A 131 21.81 12.35 -10.85
CA THR A 131 22.51 13.51 -10.28
C THR A 131 23.43 13.11 -9.12
N ALA A 132 23.00 12.16 -8.30
CA ALA A 132 23.81 11.62 -7.20
C ALA A 132 24.94 10.70 -7.65
N ARG A 133 24.97 10.28 -8.93
CA ARG A 133 25.83 9.20 -9.46
C ARG A 133 25.64 7.90 -8.67
N GLY A 134 24.38 7.54 -8.43
CA GLY A 134 24.02 6.39 -7.58
C GLY A 134 24.20 6.64 -6.08
N ILE A 135 23.86 5.63 -5.27
CA ILE A 135 23.96 5.68 -3.81
C ILE A 135 25.42 5.72 -3.31
N THR A 136 26.38 5.28 -4.12
CA THR A 136 27.82 5.32 -3.79
C THR A 136 28.52 6.57 -4.31
N GLY A 137 27.86 7.44 -5.07
CA GLY A 137 28.44 8.69 -5.59
C GLY A 137 29.37 8.54 -6.80
N ASP A 138 29.58 7.33 -7.29
CA ASP A 138 30.53 6.98 -8.35
C ASP A 138 29.98 5.99 -9.39
N VAL A 139 28.68 5.70 -9.36
CA VAL A 139 28.03 4.78 -10.30
C VAL A 139 27.86 5.43 -11.67
N GLU A 140 28.47 4.83 -12.68
CA GLU A 140 28.21 5.19 -14.08
C GLU A 140 26.93 4.53 -14.61
N ALA A 141 26.28 5.21 -15.56
CA ALA A 141 25.10 4.68 -16.22
C ALA A 141 25.44 3.38 -16.99
N PRO A 142 24.51 2.41 -17.05
CA PRO A 142 23.17 2.44 -16.47
C PRO A 142 23.20 2.29 -14.94
N LEU A 143 22.35 3.02 -14.23
CA LEU A 143 22.26 2.95 -12.75
C LEU A 143 21.56 1.68 -12.27
N ILE A 144 20.70 1.12 -13.11
CA ILE A 144 19.99 -0.13 -12.84
C ILE A 144 20.25 -1.06 -14.02
N VAL A 145 20.78 -2.24 -13.72
CA VAL A 145 20.98 -3.33 -14.68
C VAL A 145 20.03 -4.45 -14.31
N PRO A 146 19.11 -4.85 -15.21
CA PRO A 146 18.27 -6.02 -14.98
C PRO A 146 19.12 -7.26 -14.74
N PRO A 147 18.70 -8.18 -13.86
CA PRO A 147 19.47 -9.38 -13.58
C PRO A 147 19.58 -10.24 -14.84
N ALA A 148 20.75 -10.82 -15.09
CA ALA A 148 20.93 -11.76 -16.21
C ALA A 148 20.07 -13.03 -16.04
N VAL A 149 19.78 -13.40 -14.80
CA VAL A 149 18.91 -14.52 -14.43
C VAL A 149 17.82 -13.99 -13.49
N GLU A 150 16.57 -14.16 -13.90
CA GLU A 150 15.43 -13.79 -13.06
C GLU A 150 15.39 -14.62 -11.77
N PRO A 151 15.00 -14.03 -10.62
CA PRO A 151 14.86 -14.77 -9.38
C PRO A 151 13.79 -15.87 -9.50
N ASP A 152 13.99 -16.97 -8.76
CA ASP A 152 13.06 -18.10 -8.74
C ASP A 152 11.62 -17.65 -8.39
N PRO A 153 10.63 -17.90 -9.27
CA PRO A 153 9.22 -17.58 -9.02
C PRO A 153 8.65 -18.13 -7.72
N GLU A 154 9.11 -19.29 -7.25
CA GLU A 154 8.66 -19.90 -6.00
C GLU A 154 9.17 -19.12 -4.78
N LEU A 155 10.44 -18.69 -4.81
CA LEU A 155 11.00 -17.85 -3.75
C LEU A 155 10.31 -16.48 -3.70
N ILE A 156 10.05 -15.87 -4.87
CA ILE A 156 9.27 -14.63 -4.95
C ILE A 156 7.88 -14.81 -4.33
N ALA A 157 7.21 -15.94 -4.60
CA ALA A 157 5.87 -16.19 -4.08
C ALA A 157 5.83 -16.29 -2.54
N ARG A 158 6.90 -16.78 -1.90
CA ARG A 158 7.01 -16.87 -0.43
C ARG A 158 7.07 -15.51 0.25
N ASP A 159 7.57 -14.48 -0.44
CA ASP A 159 7.63 -13.11 0.08
C ASP A 159 6.31 -12.35 -0.08
N LEU A 160 5.40 -12.89 -0.89
CA LEU A 160 4.13 -12.25 -1.16
C LEU A 160 3.08 -12.73 -0.18
N VAL A 161 2.48 -11.78 0.52
CA VAL A 161 1.21 -12.03 1.19
C VAL A 161 0.13 -12.16 0.11
N PRO A 162 -0.62 -13.28 0.06
CA PRO A 162 -1.72 -13.40 -0.87
C PRO A 162 -2.73 -12.29 -0.58
N PRO A 163 -3.23 -11.58 -1.61
CA PRO A 163 -4.25 -10.57 -1.37
C PRO A 163 -5.48 -11.25 -0.75
N PRO A 164 -6.20 -10.56 0.15
CA PRO A 164 -7.48 -11.07 0.60
C PRO A 164 -8.38 -11.29 -0.63
N PRO A 165 -9.31 -12.27 -0.58
CA PRO A 165 -10.25 -12.47 -1.66
C PRO A 165 -10.98 -11.17 -1.95
N SER A 166 -11.23 -10.89 -3.24
CA SER A 166 -11.98 -9.70 -3.65
C SER A 166 -13.33 -9.67 -2.92
N PHE A 167 -13.64 -8.56 -2.26
CA PHE A 167 -14.94 -8.36 -1.66
C PHE A 167 -15.99 -8.23 -2.76
N ASP A 168 -16.90 -9.20 -2.82
CA ASP A 168 -18.09 -9.16 -3.66
C ASP A 168 -19.29 -8.75 -2.79
N PRO A 169 -19.77 -7.50 -2.91
CA PRO A 169 -20.91 -7.02 -2.12
C PRO A 169 -22.17 -7.84 -2.36
N ALA A 170 -22.43 -8.28 -3.59
CA ALA A 170 -23.66 -8.99 -3.93
C ALA A 170 -23.72 -10.33 -3.20
N ARG A 171 -22.61 -11.08 -3.22
CA ARG A 171 -22.49 -12.35 -2.48
C ARG A 171 -22.50 -12.14 -0.97
N ALA A 172 -21.84 -11.09 -0.47
CA ALA A 172 -21.73 -10.86 0.98
C ALA A 172 -23.06 -10.42 1.61
N LEU A 173 -23.86 -9.63 0.89
CA LEU A 173 -25.13 -9.11 1.39
C LEU A 173 -26.25 -10.15 1.33
N GLY A 174 -26.30 -10.99 0.30
CA GLY A 174 -27.37 -11.97 0.13
C GLY A 174 -28.75 -11.32 0.07
N ASP A 175 -29.65 -11.74 0.97
CA ASP A 175 -31.01 -11.23 1.09
C ASP A 175 -31.10 -9.76 1.56
N LEU A 176 -30.04 -9.23 2.15
CA LEU A 176 -29.93 -7.81 2.50
C LEU A 176 -29.67 -6.90 1.28
N ALA A 177 -29.27 -7.45 0.13
CA ALA A 177 -28.86 -6.64 -1.02
C ALA A 177 -29.96 -5.70 -1.52
N ALA A 178 -31.20 -6.18 -1.65
CA ALA A 178 -32.32 -5.37 -2.14
C ALA A 178 -32.76 -4.28 -1.14
N PRO A 179 -32.97 -4.57 0.16
CA PRO A 179 -33.23 -3.53 1.17
C PRO A 179 -32.12 -2.47 1.23
N LEU A 180 -30.86 -2.88 1.25
CA LEU A 180 -29.73 -1.95 1.31
C LEU A 180 -29.64 -1.07 0.06
N HIS A 181 -29.96 -1.62 -1.12
CA HIS A 181 -29.98 -0.83 -2.35
C HIS A 181 -31.11 0.21 -2.34
N ALA A 182 -32.30 -0.13 -1.80
CA ALA A 182 -33.38 0.85 -1.59
C ALA A 182 -32.97 1.93 -0.58
N HIS A 183 -32.37 1.54 0.55
CA HIS A 183 -31.81 2.44 1.55
C HIS A 183 -30.77 3.40 0.96
N GLY A 184 -29.87 2.89 0.11
CA GLY A 184 -28.90 3.70 -0.61
C GLY A 184 -29.53 4.75 -1.52
N ARG A 185 -30.63 4.41 -2.22
CA ARG A 185 -31.36 5.41 -3.02
C ARG A 185 -31.98 6.51 -2.15
N ALA A 186 -32.51 6.17 -0.98
CA ALA A 186 -33.03 7.14 -0.02
C ALA A 186 -31.91 8.06 0.52
N LEU A 187 -30.71 7.52 0.78
CA LEU A 187 -29.52 8.30 1.17
C LEU A 187 -29.11 9.30 0.07
N VAL A 188 -29.09 8.88 -1.19
CA VAL A 188 -28.77 9.77 -2.34
C VAL A 188 -29.84 10.85 -2.52
N ALA A 189 -31.12 10.48 -2.39
CA ALA A 189 -32.24 11.40 -2.53
C ALA A 189 -32.41 12.36 -1.33
N GLY A 190 -31.74 12.10 -0.20
CA GLY A 190 -31.98 12.82 1.05
C GLY A 190 -33.36 12.55 1.66
N ASP A 191 -33.98 11.40 1.34
CA ASP A 191 -35.31 11.03 1.83
C ASP A 191 -35.23 10.52 3.27
N VAL A 192 -35.18 11.45 4.21
CA VAL A 192 -35.09 11.14 5.65
C VAL A 192 -36.32 10.35 6.14
N ALA A 193 -37.49 10.49 5.51
CA ALA A 193 -38.67 9.73 5.91
C ALA A 193 -38.51 8.24 5.57
N ALA A 194 -38.04 7.92 4.36
CA ALA A 194 -37.72 6.54 3.97
C ALA A 194 -36.60 5.95 4.85
N LEU A 195 -35.53 6.72 5.12
CA LEU A 195 -34.44 6.26 5.98
C LEU A 195 -34.91 5.94 7.41
N ARG A 196 -35.83 6.73 7.96
CA ARG A 196 -36.44 6.46 9.27
C ARG A 196 -37.33 5.22 9.26
N ALA A 197 -38.01 4.92 8.15
CA ALA A 197 -38.82 3.72 8.00
C ALA A 197 -37.97 2.44 7.98
N ASP A 198 -36.71 2.53 7.56
CA ASP A 198 -35.74 1.43 7.59
C ASP A 198 -35.17 1.17 8.99
N VAL A 199 -35.35 2.08 9.96
CA VAL A 199 -34.86 1.91 11.34
C VAL A 199 -35.74 0.92 12.10
N ALA A 200 -35.11 0.01 12.86
CA ALA A 200 -35.81 -0.95 13.69
C ALA A 200 -36.59 -0.23 14.81
N SER A 201 -37.80 -0.69 15.12
CA SER A 201 -38.66 -0.07 16.14
C SER A 201 -38.05 -0.01 17.54
N GLN A 202 -37.14 -0.95 17.85
CA GLN A 202 -36.40 -1.03 19.12
C GLN A 202 -35.06 -0.28 19.10
N ALA A 203 -34.69 0.36 17.98
CA ALA A 203 -33.45 1.11 17.89
C ALA A 203 -33.52 2.41 18.70
N PRO A 204 -32.39 2.88 19.27
CA PRO A 204 -32.32 4.19 19.90
C PRO A 204 -32.73 5.32 18.94
N ARG A 205 -33.36 6.38 19.45
CA ARG A 205 -33.87 7.49 18.63
C ARG A 205 -32.75 8.22 17.88
N GLU A 206 -31.54 8.15 18.41
CA GLU A 206 -30.31 8.72 17.84
C GLU A 206 -29.97 8.12 16.48
N VAL A 207 -30.34 6.85 16.23
CA VAL A 207 -30.15 6.18 14.93
C VAL A 207 -30.91 6.91 13.84
N ALA A 208 -32.20 7.19 14.08
CA ALA A 208 -33.06 7.93 13.16
C ALA A 208 -32.64 9.42 13.03
N ALA A 209 -32.12 10.01 14.13
CA ALA A 209 -31.67 11.39 14.13
C ALA A 209 -30.38 11.59 13.31
N LEU A 210 -29.46 10.61 13.33
CA LEU A 210 -28.18 10.68 12.61
C LEU A 210 -28.38 10.89 11.11
N TYR A 211 -29.35 10.20 10.48
CA TYR A 211 -29.65 10.35 9.06
C TYR A 211 -30.06 11.79 8.69
N GLY A 212 -30.76 12.51 9.58
CA GLY A 212 -31.13 13.91 9.37
C GLY A 212 -29.95 14.88 9.52
N GLY A 213 -28.86 14.47 10.18
CA GLY A 213 -27.65 15.28 10.37
C GLY A 213 -26.54 15.01 9.35
N LEU A 214 -26.78 14.14 8.37
CA LEU A 214 -25.77 13.84 7.35
C LEU A 214 -25.55 15.05 6.41
N PRO A 215 -24.30 15.32 6.01
CA PRO A 215 -23.93 16.50 5.21
C PRO A 215 -24.27 16.35 3.71
N GLY A 216 -25.36 15.65 3.38
CA GLY A 216 -25.78 15.37 2.00
C GLY A 216 -26.09 16.64 1.19
N PRO A 217 -26.27 16.51 -0.14
CA PRO A 217 -26.50 15.26 -0.87
C PRO A 217 -25.22 14.48 -1.24
N PHE A 218 -25.36 13.17 -1.43
CA PHE A 218 -24.27 12.27 -1.83
C PHE A 218 -24.41 11.87 -3.30
N ALA A 219 -23.32 11.94 -4.06
CA ALA A 219 -23.29 11.60 -5.49
C ALA A 219 -23.12 10.10 -5.74
N ARG A 220 -22.46 9.37 -4.81
CA ARG A 220 -22.22 7.94 -4.96
C ARG A 220 -22.22 7.23 -3.61
N ILE A 221 -22.73 6.00 -3.61
CA ILE A 221 -22.69 5.10 -2.46
C ILE A 221 -22.03 3.79 -2.90
N ALA A 222 -21.08 3.32 -2.10
CA ALA A 222 -20.42 2.04 -2.30
C ALA A 222 -20.42 1.22 -1.01
N VAL A 223 -20.73 -0.08 -1.11
CA VAL A 223 -20.54 -1.02 -0.01
C VAL A 223 -19.07 -1.39 0.03
N VAL A 224 -18.38 -1.00 1.10
CA VAL A 224 -16.93 -1.22 1.26
C VAL A 224 -16.61 -2.34 2.24
N GLY A 225 -17.64 -2.90 2.89
CA GLY A 225 -17.51 -4.11 3.71
C GLY A 225 -18.85 -4.62 4.19
N CYS A 226 -18.93 -5.93 4.40
CA CYS A 226 -20.05 -6.58 5.07
C CYS A 226 -19.55 -7.74 5.91
N ALA A 227 -19.98 -7.80 7.18
CA ALA A 227 -19.71 -8.90 8.08
C ALA A 227 -21.02 -9.49 8.60
N ARG A 228 -21.06 -10.82 8.73
CA ARG A 228 -22.19 -11.54 9.33
C ARG A 228 -21.89 -11.85 10.79
N ILE A 229 -22.74 -11.37 11.69
CA ILE A 229 -22.63 -11.60 13.14
C ILE A 229 -23.92 -12.27 13.59
N GLY A 230 -23.90 -13.60 13.70
CA GLY A 230 -25.11 -14.40 13.90
C GLY A 230 -26.12 -14.17 12.77
N ALA A 231 -27.33 -13.73 13.13
CA ALA A 231 -28.38 -13.36 12.18
C ALA A 231 -28.25 -11.93 11.66
N GLN A 232 -27.35 -11.11 12.22
CA GLN A 232 -27.21 -9.69 11.88
C GLN A 232 -26.19 -9.50 10.74
N ARG A 233 -26.24 -8.33 10.09
CA ARG A 233 -25.22 -7.88 9.15
C ARG A 233 -24.66 -6.54 9.61
N MET A 234 -23.35 -6.45 9.70
CA MET A 234 -22.66 -5.17 9.83
C MET A 234 -22.22 -4.74 8.43
N VAL A 235 -22.71 -3.60 7.96
CA VAL A 235 -22.46 -3.07 6.62
C VAL A 235 -21.70 -1.75 6.74
N LYS A 236 -20.63 -1.62 5.96
CA LYS A 236 -19.87 -0.37 5.87
C LYS A 236 -20.13 0.25 4.50
N LEU A 237 -20.72 1.44 4.50
CA LEU A 237 -21.01 2.22 3.31
C LEU A 237 -20.01 3.38 3.23
N ARG A 238 -19.52 3.64 2.02
CA ARG A 238 -18.84 4.88 1.68
C ARG A 238 -19.79 5.74 0.87
N LEU A 239 -20.05 6.93 1.38
CA LEU A 239 -20.85 7.97 0.73
C LEU A 239 -19.91 9.06 0.22
N ASP A 240 -19.84 9.27 -1.08
CA ASP A 240 -19.06 10.36 -1.68
C ASP A 240 -19.98 11.56 -1.92
N GLY A 241 -19.73 12.69 -1.25
CA GLY A 241 -20.50 13.93 -1.38
C GLY A 241 -19.61 15.16 -1.57
N ALA A 242 -20.22 16.33 -1.82
CA ALA A 242 -19.49 17.58 -2.08
C ALA A 242 -18.60 18.04 -0.91
N GLN A 243 -19.00 17.71 0.32
CA GLN A 243 -18.27 18.02 1.55
C GLN A 243 -17.20 16.96 1.91
N GLY A 244 -16.93 16.02 1.00
CA GLY A 244 -16.01 14.91 1.19
C GLY A 244 -16.70 13.58 1.52
N PRO A 245 -15.92 12.50 1.63
CA PRO A 245 -16.44 11.17 1.89
C PRO A 245 -16.88 10.97 3.34
N VAL A 246 -18.05 10.36 3.52
CA VAL A 246 -18.56 9.89 4.81
C VAL A 246 -18.62 8.37 4.80
N ILE A 247 -18.14 7.77 5.88
CA ILE A 247 -18.27 6.34 6.12
C ILE A 247 -19.44 6.13 7.08
N LEU A 248 -20.45 5.37 6.65
CA LEU A 248 -21.49 4.85 7.54
C LEU A 248 -21.18 3.41 7.90
N GLN A 249 -21.30 3.08 9.17
CA GLN A 249 -21.28 1.72 9.67
C GLN A 249 -22.65 1.40 10.25
N GLU A 250 -23.38 0.50 9.60
CA GLU A 250 -24.75 0.17 9.91
C GLU A 250 -24.88 -1.28 10.35
N ARG A 251 -25.64 -1.49 11.43
CA ARG A 251 -25.99 -2.83 11.90
C ARG A 251 -27.43 -3.13 11.51
N TRP A 252 -27.58 -4.06 10.57
CA TRP A 252 -28.86 -4.53 10.07
C TRP A 252 -29.29 -5.82 10.79
N VAL A 253 -30.54 -5.86 11.21
CA VAL A 253 -31.17 -7.01 11.87
C VAL A 253 -32.40 -7.47 11.08
N PRO A 254 -32.69 -8.78 11.04
CA PRO A 254 -33.92 -9.27 10.44
C PRO A 254 -35.13 -8.89 11.31
N SER A 255 -36.27 -8.62 10.68
CA SER A 255 -37.58 -8.40 11.30
C SER A 255 -38.68 -8.99 10.43
N ASP A 256 -39.91 -9.07 10.95
CA ASP A 256 -41.07 -9.57 10.20
C ASP A 256 -41.36 -8.76 8.92
N ALA A 257 -40.96 -7.48 8.91
CA ALA A 257 -41.09 -6.58 7.76
C ALA A 257 -39.81 -6.50 6.90
N GLY A 258 -38.90 -7.47 7.06
CA GLY A 258 -37.60 -7.53 6.38
C GLY A 258 -36.46 -6.97 7.21
N TRP A 259 -35.33 -6.66 6.57
CA TRP A 259 -34.16 -6.13 7.24
C TRP A 259 -34.38 -4.69 7.73
N ARG A 260 -33.88 -4.37 8.94
CA ARG A 260 -33.98 -3.05 9.56
C ARG A 260 -32.66 -2.63 10.20
N VAL A 261 -32.38 -1.33 10.21
CA VAL A 261 -31.19 -0.74 10.83
C VAL A 261 -31.41 -0.63 12.34
N ALA A 262 -30.59 -1.32 13.12
CA ALA A 262 -30.63 -1.30 14.58
C ALA A 262 -29.57 -0.39 15.22
N ALA A 263 -28.51 -0.05 14.48
CA ALA A 263 -27.51 0.93 14.90
C ALA A 263 -26.82 1.53 13.67
N VAL A 264 -26.38 2.78 13.78
CA VAL A 264 -25.62 3.48 12.75
C VAL A 264 -24.58 4.39 13.40
N GLU A 265 -23.38 4.40 12.84
CA GLU A 265 -22.31 5.31 13.18
C GLU A 265 -21.81 5.99 11.91
N ALA A 266 -21.49 7.28 11.99
CA ALA A 266 -20.94 8.04 10.88
C ALA A 266 -19.56 8.57 11.24
N THR A 267 -18.59 8.34 10.35
CA THR A 267 -17.25 8.91 10.46
C THR A 267 -16.94 9.67 9.19
N ARG A 268 -16.55 10.94 9.30
CA ARG A 268 -15.98 11.66 8.16
C ARG A 268 -14.61 11.09 7.89
N ALA A 269 -14.39 10.58 6.69
CA ALA A 269 -13.03 10.26 6.27
C ALA A 269 -12.32 11.60 6.05
N GLU A 270 -11.17 11.80 6.70
CA GLU A 270 -10.33 12.95 6.39
C GLU A 270 -10.10 13.00 4.88
N PRO A 271 -10.21 14.18 4.23
CA PRO A 271 -9.88 14.29 2.83
C PRO A 271 -8.45 13.79 2.66
N GLY A 272 -8.29 12.69 1.95
CA GLY A 272 -6.97 12.18 1.59
C GLY A 272 -6.27 13.23 0.75
N VAL A 273 -5.35 13.96 1.37
CA VAL A 273 -4.34 14.80 0.72
C VAL A 273 -3.24 13.88 0.17
#